data_AF-A0A965RVU5-F1
#
_entry.id   AF-A0A965RVU5-F1
#
_cell.length_a   1.000
_cell.length_b   1.000
_cell.length_c   1.000
_cell.angle_alpha   90.00
_cell.angle_beta   90.00
_cell.angle_gamma   90.00
#
_symmetry.space_group_name_H-M   'P 1'
#
loop_
_entity.id
_entity.type
_entity.pdbx_description
1 polymer ?
#
loop_
_entity_poly.entity_id
_entity_poly.type
_entity_poly.pdbx_seq_one_letter_code
_entity_poly.pdbx_strand_id
1 'polypeptide(L)'
;MYNTIPEILRKMAIENVFSTKTYQNCWKIWQPEILKILGNNYSENEILNLGDHLSEIFRKTGGGGRGQGELSASGTAWESLVCWYINLCAIGSRVVAIKKMSIVPKSIQDAITVNYGNFACNTESDITIIV
;
A
#
# COMPACT_ATOMS: atom_id res chain seq x y z
N MET A 1 -15.70 14.94 6.49
CA MET A 1 -16.53 14.72 5.29
C MET A 1 -15.55 14.52 4.13
N TYR A 2 -15.45 13.30 3.58
CA TYR A 2 -14.55 12.98 2.47
C TYR A 2 -15.15 13.52 1.17
N ASN A 3 -14.97 14.82 0.90
CA ASN A 3 -15.73 15.53 -0.13
C ASN A 3 -15.04 15.63 -1.49
N THR A 4 -13.81 15.13 -1.63
CA THR A 4 -13.05 15.24 -2.89
C THR A 4 -12.76 13.85 -3.48
N ILE A 5 -12.60 13.80 -4.80
CA ILE A 5 -12.28 12.57 -5.52
C ILE A 5 -11.00 11.90 -4.96
N PRO A 6 -9.89 12.63 -4.69
CA PRO A 6 -8.70 12.03 -4.09
C PRO A 6 -8.97 11.40 -2.71
N GLU A 7 -9.75 12.04 -1.85
CA GLU A 7 -10.09 11.49 -0.53
C GLU A 7 -10.97 10.23 -0.63
N ILE A 8 -11.89 10.19 -1.58
CA ILE A 8 -12.72 8.99 -1.86
C ILE A 8 -11.83 7.83 -2.36
N LEU A 9 -10.95 8.10 -3.32
CA LEU A 9 -10.03 7.09 -3.84
C LEU A 9 -9.04 6.61 -2.78
N ARG A 10 -8.50 7.51 -1.97
CA ARG A 10 -7.62 7.17 -0.85
C ARG A 10 -8.32 6.26 0.16
N LYS A 11 -9.57 6.59 0.52
CA LYS A 11 -10.38 5.73 1.39
C LYS A 11 -10.51 4.33 0.79
N MET A 12 -10.89 4.21 -0.48
CA MET A 12 -11.02 2.92 -1.16
C MET A 12 -9.70 2.14 -1.20
N ALA A 13 -8.57 2.82 -1.45
CA ALA A 13 -7.25 2.20 -1.48
C ALA A 13 -6.85 1.65 -0.10
N ILE A 14 -7.06 2.41 0.97
CA ILE A 14 -6.78 1.98 2.34
C ILE A 14 -7.71 0.85 2.78
N GLU A 15 -9.02 0.95 2.52
CA GLU A 15 -9.96 -0.13 2.79
C GLU A 15 -9.57 -1.42 2.06
N ASN A 16 -9.08 -1.31 0.81
CA ASN A 16 -8.60 -2.47 0.08
C ASN A 16 -7.35 -3.11 0.70
N VAL A 17 -6.38 -2.30 1.13
CA VAL A 17 -5.21 -2.78 1.89
C VAL A 17 -5.65 -3.56 3.13
N PHE A 18 -6.54 -2.97 3.94
CA PHE A 18 -7.05 -3.58 5.16
C PHE A 18 -8.04 -4.73 4.94
N SER A 19 -8.54 -4.94 3.72
CA SER A 19 -9.39 -6.10 3.39
C SER A 19 -8.60 -7.43 3.27
N THR A 20 -7.27 -7.35 3.15
CA THR A 20 -6.41 -8.53 2.97
C THR A 20 -6.07 -9.18 4.31
N LYS A 21 -6.38 -10.47 4.49
CA LYS A 21 -6.17 -11.21 5.74
C LYS A 21 -4.71 -11.20 6.21
N THR A 22 -3.77 -11.40 5.27
CA THR A 22 -2.33 -11.36 5.55
C THR A 22 -1.93 -10.01 6.13
N TYR A 23 -2.36 -8.92 5.51
CA TYR A 23 -2.08 -7.56 5.99
C TYR A 23 -2.68 -7.32 7.38
N GLN A 24 -3.93 -7.72 7.62
CA GLN A 24 -4.56 -7.61 8.95
C GLN A 24 -3.78 -8.35 10.05
N ASN A 25 -3.24 -9.53 9.74
CA ASN A 25 -2.45 -10.29 10.70
C ASN A 25 -1.10 -9.61 10.97
N CYS A 26 -0.41 -9.15 9.93
CA CYS A 26 0.84 -8.40 10.05
C CYS A 26 0.66 -7.07 10.80
N TRP A 27 -0.45 -6.36 10.54
CA TRP A 27 -0.77 -5.07 11.13
C TRP A 27 -0.83 -5.11 12.67
N LYS A 28 -1.25 -6.23 13.26
CA LYS A 28 -1.25 -6.44 14.72
C LYS A 28 0.15 -6.31 15.34
N ILE A 29 1.19 -6.57 14.55
CA ILE A 29 2.60 -6.43 14.96
C ILE A 29 3.17 -5.10 14.49
N TRP A 30 2.86 -4.69 13.24
CA TRP A 30 3.41 -3.46 12.66
C TRP A 30 2.90 -2.19 13.32
N GLN A 31 1.61 -2.11 13.68
CA GLN A 31 1.05 -0.92 14.29
C GLN A 31 1.72 -0.56 15.63
N PRO A 32 1.92 -1.50 16.58
CA PRO A 32 2.68 -1.22 17.79
C PRO A 32 4.11 -0.75 17.53
N GLU A 33 4.82 -1.34 16.56
CA GLU A 33 6.20 -0.94 16.22
C GLU A 33 6.23 0.47 15.59
N ILE A 34 5.29 0.79 14.70
CA ILE A 34 5.12 2.13 14.14
C ILE A 34 4.89 3.16 15.25
N LEU A 35 3.98 2.87 16.18
CA LEU A 35 3.68 3.76 17.31
C LEU A 35 4.88 3.90 18.26
N LYS A 36 5.69 2.86 18.42
CA LYS A 36 6.92 2.91 19.20
C LYS A 36 7.99 3.80 18.55
N ILE A 37 8.10 3.78 17.21
CA ILE A 37 9.01 4.64 16.45
C ILE A 37 8.55 6.10 16.53
N LEU A 38 7.27 6.36 16.28
CA LEU A 38 6.71 7.72 16.28
C LEU A 38 6.59 8.33 17.68
N GLY A 39 6.40 7.51 18.72
CA GLY A 39 6.13 7.97 20.08
C GLY A 39 4.79 8.71 20.20
N ASN A 40 4.63 9.49 21.28
CA ASN A 40 3.36 10.18 21.59
C ASN A 40 3.21 11.54 20.88
N ASN A 41 4.32 12.16 20.48
CA ASN A 41 4.35 13.48 19.85
C ASN A 41 5.29 13.43 18.64
N TYR A 42 4.75 13.07 17.48
CA TYR A 42 5.51 13.04 16.22
C TYR A 42 5.30 14.34 15.43
N SER A 43 6.35 14.76 14.73
CA SER A 43 6.29 15.87 13.76
C SER A 43 6.05 15.34 12.35
N GLU A 44 5.85 16.22 11.36
CA GLU A 44 5.77 15.79 9.96
C GLU A 44 7.05 15.06 9.52
N ASN A 45 8.22 15.51 10.00
CA ASN A 45 9.49 14.87 9.68
C ASN A 45 9.58 13.45 10.25
N GLU A 46 9.03 13.19 11.43
CA GLU A 46 9.00 11.83 11.99
C GLU A 46 8.11 10.89 11.16
N ILE A 47 7.00 11.41 10.61
CA ILE A 47 6.18 10.66 9.66
C ILE A 47 6.96 10.36 8.38
N LEU A 48 7.74 11.32 7.86
CA LEU A 48 8.59 11.08 6.69
C LEU A 48 9.70 10.07 7.00
N ASN A 49 10.39 10.21 8.14
CA ASN A 49 11.47 9.31 8.57
C ASN A 49 10.97 7.88 8.87
N LEU A 50 9.68 7.69 9.18
CA LEU A 50 9.08 6.35 9.30
C LEU A 50 9.31 5.49 8.04
N GLY A 51 9.44 6.12 6.87
CA GLY A 51 9.76 5.47 5.60
C GLY A 51 11.03 4.61 5.67
N ASP A 52 12.07 5.11 6.34
CA ASP A 52 13.36 4.43 6.50
C ASP A 52 13.24 3.16 7.36
N HIS A 53 12.22 3.11 8.23
CA HIS A 53 11.97 1.99 9.12
C HIS A 53 11.01 0.93 8.55
N LEU A 54 10.37 1.17 7.40
CA LEU A 54 9.36 0.24 6.85
C LEU A 54 9.92 -1.17 6.64
N SER A 55 11.15 -1.26 6.12
CA SER A 55 11.83 -2.56 5.90
C SER A 55 12.06 -3.31 7.20
N GLU A 56 12.40 -2.61 8.28
CA GLU A 56 12.58 -3.21 9.61
C GLU A 56 11.24 -3.70 10.16
N ILE A 57 10.20 -2.86 10.09
CA ILE A 57 8.84 -3.18 10.52
C ILE A 57 8.33 -4.43 9.79
N PHE A 58 8.47 -4.47 8.47
CA PHE A 58 8.06 -5.60 7.64
C PHE A 58 8.75 -6.91 8.06
N ARG A 59 10.04 -6.88 8.37
CA ARG A 59 10.82 -8.05 8.80
C ARG A 59 10.35 -8.63 10.14
N LYS A 60 9.64 -7.88 10.99
CA LYS A 60 9.09 -8.40 12.26
C LYS A 60 8.04 -9.50 12.07
N THR A 61 7.42 -9.56 10.88
CA THR A 61 6.46 -10.61 10.50
C THR A 61 7.02 -11.62 9.52
N GLY A 62 8.29 -11.48 9.11
CA GLY A 62 8.94 -12.39 8.17
C GLY A 62 9.33 -13.71 8.85
N GLY A 63 8.58 -14.77 8.61
CA GLY A 63 8.96 -16.14 8.98
C GLY A 63 10.01 -16.70 8.02
N GLY A 64 10.95 -17.52 8.51
CA GLY A 64 12.05 -18.11 7.72
C GLY A 64 11.64 -19.15 6.66
N GLY A 65 10.34 -19.29 6.38
CA GLY A 65 9.81 -20.18 5.37
C GLY A 65 10.03 -19.62 3.96
N ARG A 66 10.61 -20.43 3.08
CA ARG A 66 10.90 -20.10 1.66
C ARG A 66 9.87 -20.71 0.71
N GLY A 67 8.67 -21.05 1.18
CA GLY A 67 7.62 -21.59 0.34
C GLY A 67 7.13 -20.57 -0.68
N GLN A 68 6.82 -21.00 -1.90
CA GLN A 68 6.36 -20.11 -2.97
C GLN A 68 5.10 -19.31 -2.58
N GLY A 69 4.17 -19.94 -1.84
CA GLY A 69 2.97 -19.27 -1.33
C GLY A 69 3.27 -18.23 -0.24
N GLU A 70 4.29 -18.46 0.59
CA GLU A 70 4.73 -17.53 1.62
C GLU A 70 5.44 -16.32 1.00
N LEU A 71 6.21 -16.55 -0.07
CA LEU A 71 6.91 -15.49 -0.82
C LEU A 71 5.91 -14.52 -1.48
N SER A 72 4.88 -15.06 -2.15
CA SER A 72 3.83 -14.26 -2.79
C SER A 72 2.99 -13.49 -1.77
N ALA A 73 2.62 -14.13 -0.64
CA ALA A 73 1.90 -13.47 0.45
C ALA A 73 2.75 -12.36 1.10
N SER A 74 4.07 -12.56 1.20
CA SER A 74 5.01 -11.57 1.73
C SER A 74 5.14 -10.35 0.82
N GLY A 75 5.24 -10.54 -0.50
CA GLY A 75 5.22 -9.45 -1.48
C GLY A 75 3.94 -8.61 -1.41
N THR A 76 2.79 -9.30 -1.39
CA THR A 76 1.48 -8.67 -1.24
C THR A 76 1.39 -7.82 0.04
N ALA A 77 1.96 -8.31 1.15
CA ALA A 77 1.96 -7.62 2.44
C ALA A 77 2.90 -6.40 2.43
N TRP A 78 4.06 -6.52 1.79
CA TRP A 78 5.02 -5.42 1.62
C TRP A 78 4.43 -4.27 0.80
N GLU A 79 3.88 -4.56 -0.37
CA GLU A 79 3.23 -3.56 -1.22
C GLU A 79 2.07 -2.87 -0.50
N SER A 80 1.32 -3.62 0.29
CA SER A 80 0.22 -3.08 1.09
C SER A 80 0.73 -2.10 2.17
N LEU A 81 1.86 -2.40 2.81
CA LEU A 81 2.49 -1.52 3.80
C LEU A 81 3.01 -0.23 3.15
N VAL A 82 3.67 -0.35 2.00
CA VAL A 82 4.16 0.80 1.23
C VAL A 82 3.00 1.67 0.73
N CYS A 83 1.94 1.05 0.19
CA CYS A 83 0.72 1.74 -0.26
C CYS A 83 0.05 2.52 0.89
N TRP A 84 -0.03 1.94 2.09
CA TRP A 84 -0.53 2.62 3.28
C TRP A 84 0.34 3.83 3.63
N TYR A 85 1.66 3.66 3.67
CA TYR A 85 2.60 4.72 4.04
C TYR A 85 2.58 5.91 3.06
N ILE A 86 2.56 5.66 1.75
CA ILE A 86 2.48 6.74 0.75
C ILE A 86 1.19 7.54 0.94
N ASN A 87 0.05 6.85 1.14
CA ASN A 87 -1.22 7.51 1.39
C ASN A 87 -1.25 8.30 2.70
N LEU A 88 -0.53 7.86 3.74
CA LEU A 88 -0.33 8.60 4.99
C LEU A 88 0.42 9.92 4.74
N CYS A 89 1.52 9.87 3.97
CA CYS A 89 2.30 11.05 3.62
C CYS A 89 1.53 12.01 2.70
N ALA A 90 0.59 11.48 1.91
CA ALA A 90 -0.17 12.23 0.93
C ALA A 90 -1.51 12.79 1.45
N ILE A 91 -1.84 12.64 2.74
CA ILE A 91 -3.11 13.14 3.31
C ILE A 91 -3.27 14.64 3.03
N GLY A 92 -4.46 15.04 2.59
CA GLY A 92 -4.76 16.44 2.25
C GLY A 92 -4.19 16.91 0.91
N SER A 93 -3.42 16.07 0.21
CA SER A 93 -2.94 16.34 -1.15
C SER A 93 -3.83 15.69 -2.23
N ARG A 94 -3.55 16.00 -3.49
CA ARG A 94 -4.17 15.34 -4.66
C ARG A 94 -3.52 13.98 -5.00
N VAL A 95 -2.43 13.63 -4.31
CA VAL A 95 -1.70 12.38 -4.55
C VAL A 95 -2.43 11.22 -3.89
N VAL A 96 -2.64 10.13 -4.64
CA VAL A 96 -3.24 8.88 -4.13
C VAL A 96 -2.45 7.69 -4.64
N ALA A 97 -2.05 6.80 -3.71
CA ALA A 97 -1.43 5.52 -4.05
C ALA A 97 -2.47 4.40 -4.04
N ILE A 98 -2.43 3.53 -5.05
CA ILE A 98 -3.42 2.51 -5.33
C ILE A 98 -2.70 1.20 -5.66
N LYS A 99 -2.92 0.16 -4.84
CA LYS A 99 -2.39 -1.18 -5.09
C LYS A 99 -3.27 -2.03 -6.01
N LYS A 100 -4.60 -1.89 -5.90
CA LYS A 100 -5.52 -2.74 -6.66
C LYS A 100 -5.95 -2.08 -7.96
N MET A 101 -5.57 -2.65 -9.10
CA MET A 101 -5.89 -2.11 -10.42
C MET A 101 -7.39 -1.88 -10.66
N SER A 102 -8.28 -2.66 -10.03
CA SER A 102 -9.73 -2.52 -10.19
C SER A 102 -10.30 -1.18 -9.69
N ILE A 103 -9.57 -0.44 -8.85
CA ILE A 103 -10.01 0.88 -8.35
C ILE A 103 -9.34 2.05 -9.08
N VAL A 104 -8.35 1.79 -9.95
CA VAL A 104 -7.75 2.80 -10.82
C VAL A 104 -8.79 3.25 -11.86
N PRO A 105 -8.89 4.53 -12.25
CA PRO A 105 -9.79 4.96 -13.32
C PRO A 105 -9.58 4.18 -14.63
N LYS A 106 -10.67 3.79 -15.29
CA LYS A 106 -10.64 2.93 -16.48
C LYS A 106 -9.73 3.47 -17.59
N SER A 107 -9.76 4.78 -17.84
CA SER A 107 -8.89 5.43 -18.82
C SER A 107 -7.39 5.22 -18.55
N ILE A 108 -6.99 5.17 -17.27
CA ILE A 108 -5.60 4.88 -16.89
C ILE A 108 -5.32 3.40 -17.04
N GLN A 109 -6.23 2.51 -16.60
CA GLN A 109 -6.08 1.07 -16.80
C GLN A 109 -5.85 0.74 -18.29
N ASP A 110 -6.68 1.30 -19.17
CA ASP A 110 -6.60 1.06 -20.61
C ASP A 110 -5.30 1.60 -21.21
N ALA A 111 -4.81 2.74 -20.72
CA ALA A 111 -3.56 3.34 -21.17
C ALA A 111 -2.31 2.53 -20.77
N ILE A 112 -2.34 1.83 -19.63
CA ILE A 112 -1.20 1.03 -19.14
C ILE A 112 -1.29 -0.45 -19.49
N THR A 113 -2.43 -0.90 -20.02
CA THR A 113 -2.65 -2.31 -20.41
C THR A 113 -1.91 -2.60 -21.71
N VAL A 114 -1.06 -3.63 -21.71
CA VAL A 114 -0.36 -4.09 -22.91
C VAL A 114 -1.08 -5.32 -23.46
N ASN A 115 -1.44 -5.27 -24.74
CA ASN A 115 -2.04 -6.42 -25.43
C ASN A 115 -0.97 -7.15 -26.24
N TYR A 116 -0.78 -8.45 -25.98
CA TYR A 116 0.03 -9.33 -26.82
C TYR A 116 -0.90 -10.25 -27.62
N GLY A 117 -1.16 -9.90 -28.89
CA GLY A 117 -2.22 -10.53 -29.67
C GLY A 117 -3.61 -10.26 -29.07
N ASN A 118 -4.40 -11.32 -28.86
CA ASN A 118 -5.72 -11.24 -28.21
C ASN A 118 -5.66 -11.38 -26.68
N PHE A 119 -4.46 -11.51 -26.09
CA PHE A 119 -4.30 -11.61 -24.65
C PHE A 119 -3.99 -10.22 -24.09
N ALA A 120 -4.91 -9.71 -23.27
CA ALA A 120 -4.59 -8.61 -22.38
C ALA A 120 -3.59 -9.13 -21.34
N CYS A 121 -2.33 -8.74 -21.48
CA CYS A 121 -1.40 -8.81 -20.36
C CYS A 121 -1.84 -7.70 -19.41
N ASN A 122 -2.68 -8.07 -18.43
CA ASN A 122 -2.95 -7.21 -17.29
C ASN A 122 -1.59 -6.98 -16.62
N THR A 123 -1.01 -5.82 -16.87
CA THR A 123 0.18 -5.35 -16.17
C THR A 123 -0.21 -5.27 -14.70
N GLU A 124 0.21 -6.27 -13.94
CA GLU A 124 0.18 -6.24 -12.49
C GLU A 124 1.08 -5.08 -12.07
N SER A 125 0.50 -3.88 -11.95
CA SER A 125 1.22 -2.73 -11.41
C SER A 125 1.19 -2.87 -9.90
N ASP A 126 2.37 -3.08 -9.29
CA ASP A 126 2.51 -3.28 -7.85
C ASP A 126 1.81 -2.15 -7.06
N ILE A 127 2.09 -0.89 -7.41
CA ILE A 127 1.42 0.31 -6.86
C ILE A 127 1.34 1.39 -7.95
N THR A 128 0.14 1.90 -8.21
CA THR A 128 -0.12 3.04 -9.08
C THR A 128 -0.28 4.32 -8.27
N ILE A 129 0.45 5.39 -8.61
CA ILE A 129 0.32 6.70 -7.97
C ILE A 129 -0.31 7.68 -8.96
N ILE A 130 -1.36 8.37 -8.54
CA ILE A 130 -2.06 9.40 -9.32
C ILE A 130 -1.85 10.75 -8.63
N VAL A 131 -1.58 11.82 -9.39
CA VAL A 131 -1.27 13.19 -8.91
C VAL A 131 -2.19 14.22 -9.57
#